data_AF-A0A6I2XWF3-F1
#
_entry.id   AF-A0A6I2XWF3-F1
#
_cell.length_a   1.000
_cell.length_b   1.000
_cell.length_c   1.000
_cell.angle_alpha   90.00
_cell.angle_beta   90.00
_cell.angle_gamma   90.00
#
_symmetry.space_group_name_H-M   'P 1'
#
loop_
_entity.id
_entity.type
_entity.pdbx_description
1 polymer ?
#
loop_
_entity_poly.entity_id
_entity_poly.type
_entity_poly.pdbx_seq_one_letter_code
_entity_poly.pdbx_strand_id
1 'polypeptide(L)'
;MKRNRRPCRLLRRSRGSGPLSALPVGTTARTLRMKCTLCRRRHNVHLIRNSMRYASWKDRKAIAAGLRPIYTATTVEAAEQALETFAASAVGSRSPAVVDVWRRAWNEFIPFLDLPADIRRVVYTTNAIESMNYQLRKVTKTRGQFPNDEAAYKLLYLAISHIEDRTKNRGGTPKNPSITQRGSGTQGWKNALNHFAIIYPGRLPEGI
;
A
#
# COMPACT_ATOMS: atom_id res chain seq x y z
N MET A 1 -23.47 -15.05 -33.62
CA MET A 1 -23.73 -14.20 -32.42
C MET A 1 -22.65 -13.12 -32.29
N LYS A 2 -22.94 -11.89 -32.74
CA LYS A 2 -22.01 -10.74 -32.67
C LYS A 2 -22.11 -10.08 -31.29
N ARG A 3 -21.06 -10.14 -30.45
CA ARG A 3 -20.99 -9.37 -29.19
C ARG A 3 -20.38 -8.00 -29.47
N ASN A 4 -21.25 -7.01 -29.46
CA ASN A 4 -20.99 -5.59 -29.67
C ASN A 4 -20.06 -5.04 -28.56
N ARG A 5 -18.76 -4.85 -28.82
CA ARG A 5 -17.84 -4.16 -27.90
C ARG A 5 -17.95 -2.65 -28.17
N ARG A 6 -18.69 -1.92 -27.33
CA ARG A 6 -18.63 -0.45 -27.33
C ARG A 6 -17.27 0.02 -26.81
N PRO A 7 -16.57 0.96 -27.48
CA PRO A 7 -15.34 1.54 -26.96
C PRO A 7 -15.66 2.52 -25.82
N CYS A 8 -14.99 2.35 -24.68
CA CYS A 8 -15.09 3.26 -23.54
C CYS A 8 -14.35 4.57 -23.90
N ARG A 9 -15.11 5.58 -24.32
CA ARG A 9 -14.63 6.94 -24.63
C ARG A 9 -14.21 7.63 -23.32
N LEU A 10 -12.93 7.54 -22.97
CA LEU A 10 -12.30 8.31 -21.88
C LEU A 10 -11.23 9.23 -22.48
N LEU A 11 -11.69 10.38 -22.98
CA LEU A 11 -10.92 11.57 -23.39
C LEU A 11 -11.81 12.75 -22.96
N ARG A 12 -11.42 13.79 -22.23
CA ARG A 12 -10.15 14.35 -21.77
C ARG A 12 -10.42 14.97 -20.39
N ARG A 13 -9.47 14.92 -19.46
CA ARG A 13 -9.47 15.83 -18.30
C ARG A 13 -8.87 17.16 -18.76
N SER A 14 -9.65 18.24 -18.72
CA SER A 14 -9.10 19.59 -18.67
C SER A 14 -8.28 19.73 -17.39
N ARG A 15 -7.08 20.31 -17.53
CA ARG A 15 -6.27 20.76 -16.40
C ARG A 15 -6.94 22.03 -15.87
N GLY A 16 -7.39 21.99 -14.63
CA GLY A 16 -7.84 23.16 -13.87
C GLY A 16 -7.23 23.07 -12.49
N SER A 17 -6.12 23.77 -12.30
CA SER A 17 -5.56 24.11 -10.99
C SER A 17 -6.33 25.30 -10.45
N GLY A 18 -7.33 25.04 -9.62
CA GLY A 18 -8.06 26.05 -8.84
C GLY A 18 -7.99 25.72 -7.35
N PRO A 19 -8.14 26.72 -6.46
CA PRO A 19 -8.09 26.55 -5.02
C PRO A 19 -9.22 25.63 -4.52
N LEU A 20 -8.97 24.90 -3.42
CA LEU A 20 -9.85 23.87 -2.85
C LEU A 20 -11.24 24.35 -2.36
N SER A 21 -11.60 25.62 -2.53
CA SER A 21 -12.77 26.27 -1.91
C SER A 21 -14.08 26.17 -2.69
N ALA A 22 -14.18 25.33 -3.73
CA ALA A 22 -15.42 25.15 -4.48
C ALA A 22 -15.69 23.67 -4.77
N LEU A 23 -16.20 22.95 -3.77
CA LEU A 23 -16.89 21.68 -3.98
C LEU A 23 -18.40 21.94 -3.85
N PRO A 24 -19.23 21.55 -4.83
CA PRO A 24 -20.69 21.73 -4.74
C PRO A 24 -21.26 20.89 -3.60
N VAL A 25 -22.22 21.47 -2.86
CA VAL A 25 -22.97 20.84 -1.77
C VAL A 25 -23.63 19.56 -2.28
N GLY A 26 -23.08 18.42 -1.90
CA GLY A 26 -23.46 17.12 -2.40
C GLY A 26 -22.26 16.19 -2.57
N THR A 27 -21.59 15.84 -1.48
CA THR A 27 -20.49 14.87 -1.46
C THR A 27 -21.05 13.46 -1.75
N THR A 28 -21.33 13.17 -3.03
CA THR A 28 -21.71 11.83 -3.47
C THR A 28 -20.58 10.86 -3.14
N ALA A 29 -20.86 9.66 -2.60
CA ALA A 29 -19.84 8.68 -2.19
C ALA A 29 -18.85 8.26 -3.29
N ARG A 30 -19.07 8.70 -4.54
CA ARG A 30 -18.16 8.55 -5.68
C ARG A 30 -16.86 9.38 -5.53
N THR A 31 -16.84 10.48 -4.79
CA THR A 31 -15.61 11.25 -4.47
C THR A 31 -14.77 10.59 -3.39
N LEU A 32 -15.35 9.73 -2.55
CA LEU A 32 -14.63 8.83 -1.62
C LEU A 32 -14.06 7.58 -2.32
N ARG A 33 -13.84 7.64 -3.64
CA ARG A 33 -12.74 6.86 -4.23
C ARG A 33 -11.46 7.51 -3.74
N MET A 34 -11.02 7.07 -2.56
CA MET A 34 -9.72 7.28 -1.94
C MET A 34 -8.65 6.76 -2.91
N LYS A 35 -8.45 7.48 -4.02
CA LYS A 35 -7.34 7.32 -4.94
C LYS A 35 -6.21 7.99 -4.19
N CYS A 36 -5.60 7.20 -3.31
CA CYS A 36 -4.29 7.51 -2.78
C CYS A 36 -3.30 7.40 -3.96
N THR A 37 -3.31 8.39 -4.84
CA THR A 37 -2.39 8.50 -5.98
C THR A 37 -0.95 8.61 -5.48
N LEU A 38 -0.76 9.12 -4.25
CA LEU A 38 0.51 9.19 -3.53
C LEU A 38 0.97 7.81 -3.01
N CYS A 39 0.10 7.03 -2.35
CA CYS A 39 0.43 5.67 -1.90
C CYS A 39 0.57 4.68 -3.07
N ARG A 40 -0.09 4.96 -4.21
CA ARG A 40 0.01 4.12 -5.41
C ARG A 40 1.42 4.08 -6.03
N ARG A 41 2.28 5.07 -5.82
CA ARG A 41 3.62 5.11 -6.43
C ARG A 41 4.76 4.75 -5.48
N ARG A 42 4.60 5.04 -4.18
CA ARG A 42 5.73 5.03 -3.23
C ARG A 42 5.98 3.73 -2.47
N HIS A 43 5.01 2.81 -2.43
CA HIS A 43 5.14 1.60 -1.61
C HIS A 43 5.37 0.37 -2.46
N ASN A 44 6.39 -0.41 -2.11
CA ASN A 44 6.79 -1.65 -2.79
C ASN A 44 5.58 -2.55 -3.14
N VAL A 45 4.64 -2.74 -2.22
CA VAL A 45 3.49 -3.60 -2.56
C VAL A 45 2.57 -2.98 -3.60
N HIS A 46 2.39 -1.67 -3.61
CA HIS A 46 1.66 -1.02 -4.68
C HIS A 46 2.40 -1.12 -6.02
N LEU A 47 3.73 -1.12 -6.02
CA LEU A 47 4.56 -1.37 -7.20
C LEU A 47 4.41 -2.81 -7.71
N ILE A 48 4.48 -3.81 -6.83
CA ILE A 48 4.22 -5.23 -7.17
C ILE A 48 2.79 -5.39 -7.71
N ARG A 49 1.78 -4.86 -7.01
CA ARG A 49 0.39 -4.95 -7.49
C ARG A 49 0.15 -4.25 -8.81
N ASN A 50 0.84 -3.13 -9.07
CA ASN A 50 0.75 -2.45 -10.35
C ASN A 50 1.37 -3.30 -11.46
N SER A 51 2.51 -3.92 -11.19
CA SER A 51 3.18 -4.87 -12.09
C SER A 51 2.25 -6.02 -12.49
N MET A 52 1.55 -6.61 -11.51
CA MET A 52 0.65 -7.75 -11.73
C MET A 52 -0.59 -7.43 -12.59
N ARG A 53 -0.88 -6.15 -12.86
CA ARG A 53 -1.98 -5.75 -13.77
C ARG A 53 -1.65 -5.98 -15.23
N TYR A 54 -0.37 -5.93 -15.57
CA TYR A 54 0.14 -6.15 -16.93
C TYR A 54 0.52 -7.61 -17.17
N ALA A 55 0.55 -8.41 -16.10
CA ALA A 55 0.86 -9.84 -16.14
C ALA A 55 -0.33 -10.69 -16.59
N SER A 56 -0.09 -11.58 -17.57
CA SER A 56 -1.02 -12.66 -17.93
C SER A 56 -1.22 -13.60 -16.73
N TRP A 57 -2.40 -14.23 -16.60
CA TRP A 57 -2.67 -15.14 -15.48
C TRP A 57 -1.65 -16.28 -15.37
N LYS A 58 -1.23 -16.84 -16.52
CA LYS A 58 -0.26 -17.93 -16.61
C LYS A 58 1.12 -17.52 -16.12
N ASP A 59 1.52 -16.27 -16.37
CA ASP A 59 2.87 -15.78 -16.05
C ASP A 59 2.99 -15.16 -14.66
N ARG A 60 1.87 -14.85 -13.99
CA ARG A 60 1.87 -14.19 -12.67
C ARG A 60 2.76 -14.86 -11.64
N LYS A 61 2.73 -16.20 -11.55
CA LYS A 61 3.55 -16.92 -10.56
C LYS A 61 5.05 -16.75 -10.86
N ALA A 62 5.43 -16.86 -12.13
CA ALA A 62 6.81 -16.70 -12.56
C ALA A 62 7.29 -15.24 -12.42
N ILE A 63 6.43 -14.27 -12.76
CA ILE A 63 6.71 -12.84 -12.54
C ILE A 63 6.91 -12.55 -11.06
N ALA A 64 6.01 -13.02 -10.19
CA ALA A 64 6.14 -12.80 -8.75
C ALA A 64 7.44 -13.39 -8.18
N ALA A 65 7.85 -14.57 -8.66
CA ALA A 65 9.12 -15.18 -8.29
C ALA A 65 10.33 -14.37 -8.80
N GLY A 66 10.30 -13.92 -10.06
CA GLY A 66 11.38 -13.13 -10.66
C GLY A 66 11.51 -11.72 -10.09
N LEU A 67 10.42 -11.11 -9.62
CA LEU A 67 10.44 -9.80 -8.97
C LEU A 67 10.93 -9.86 -7.51
N ARG A 68 10.89 -11.05 -6.86
CA ARG A 68 11.26 -11.20 -5.46
C ARG A 68 12.70 -10.77 -5.16
N PRO A 69 13.71 -11.24 -5.91
CA PRO A 69 15.11 -10.83 -5.72
C PRO A 69 15.32 -9.31 -5.74
N ILE A 70 14.55 -8.57 -6.55
CA ILE A 70 14.70 -7.11 -6.71
C ILE A 70 14.48 -6.38 -5.39
N TYR A 71 13.42 -6.73 -4.65
CA TYR A 71 13.09 -6.04 -3.40
C TYR A 71 13.65 -6.69 -2.15
N THR A 72 14.22 -7.88 -2.25
CA THR A 72 14.95 -8.53 -1.17
C THR A 72 16.46 -8.32 -1.23
N ALA A 73 16.96 -7.68 -2.28
CA ALA A 73 18.39 -7.37 -2.46
C ALA A 73 18.95 -6.56 -1.28
N THR A 74 20.21 -6.80 -0.93
CA THR A 74 20.90 -6.11 0.18
C THR A 74 21.45 -4.75 -0.22
N THR A 75 21.79 -4.56 -1.50
CA THR A 75 22.32 -3.30 -2.04
C THR A 75 21.54 -2.85 -3.28
N VAL A 76 21.72 -1.59 -3.67
CA VAL A 76 21.07 -1.01 -4.85
C VAL A 76 21.56 -1.67 -6.13
N GLU A 77 22.86 -1.95 -6.21
CA GLU A 77 23.51 -2.57 -7.36
C GLU A 77 23.00 -4.01 -7.54
N ALA A 78 22.85 -4.76 -6.45
CA ALA A 78 22.28 -6.10 -6.48
C ALA A 78 20.81 -6.09 -6.93
N ALA A 79 20.04 -5.08 -6.52
CA ALA A 79 18.66 -4.90 -6.96
C ALA A 79 18.58 -4.57 -8.46
N GLU A 80 19.49 -3.72 -8.95
CA GLU A 80 19.57 -3.34 -10.36
C GLU A 80 19.94 -4.52 -11.24
N GLN A 81 20.96 -5.30 -10.86
CA GLN A 81 21.33 -6.53 -11.54
C GLN A 81 20.19 -7.55 -11.56
N ALA A 82 19.43 -7.66 -10.46
CA ALA A 82 18.26 -8.51 -10.40
C ALA A 82 17.14 -8.03 -11.35
N LEU A 83 16.95 -6.72 -11.49
CA LEU A 83 15.99 -6.14 -12.45
C LEU A 83 16.40 -6.42 -13.90
N GLU A 84 17.69 -6.28 -14.23
CA GLU A 84 18.20 -6.60 -15.56
C GLU A 84 18.10 -8.10 -15.87
N THR A 85 18.44 -8.95 -14.90
CA THR A 85 18.27 -10.42 -15.02
C THR A 85 16.81 -10.78 -15.25
N PHE A 86 15.89 -10.15 -14.51
CA PHE A 86 14.46 -10.33 -14.74
C PHE A 86 14.04 -9.86 -16.13
N ALA A 87 14.52 -8.70 -16.59
CA ALA A 87 14.20 -8.14 -17.91
C ALA A 87 14.68 -9.04 -19.05
N ALA A 88 15.88 -9.63 -18.92
CA ALA A 88 16.45 -10.56 -19.89
C ALA A 88 15.78 -11.95 -19.88
N SER A 89 15.09 -12.32 -18.79
CA SER A 89 14.40 -13.60 -18.69
C SER A 89 13.28 -13.74 -19.74
N ALA A 90 12.94 -14.99 -20.10
CA ALA A 90 11.83 -15.29 -21.00
C ALA A 90 10.47 -14.75 -20.52
N VAL A 91 10.33 -14.46 -19.22
CA VAL A 91 9.11 -13.90 -18.64
C VAL A 91 9.12 -12.38 -18.71
N GLY A 92 10.27 -11.75 -18.46
CA GLY A 92 10.48 -10.31 -18.60
C GLY A 92 10.34 -9.83 -20.03
N SER A 93 10.92 -10.57 -20.99
CA SER A 93 10.83 -10.26 -22.42
C SER A 93 9.39 -10.33 -22.95
N ARG A 94 8.58 -11.27 -22.46
CA ARG A 94 7.14 -11.35 -22.76
C ARG A 94 6.30 -10.28 -22.07
N SER A 95 6.84 -9.66 -21.01
CA SER A 95 6.12 -8.68 -20.17
C SER A 95 6.91 -7.36 -20.03
N PRO A 96 7.24 -6.66 -21.12
CA PRO A 96 8.07 -5.44 -21.06
C PRO A 96 7.41 -4.33 -20.22
N ALA A 97 6.08 -4.27 -20.21
CA ALA A 97 5.33 -3.32 -19.40
C ALA A 97 5.56 -3.49 -17.88
N VAL A 98 5.90 -4.70 -17.41
CA VAL A 98 6.26 -4.93 -16.01
C VAL A 98 7.62 -4.28 -15.73
N VAL A 99 8.61 -4.50 -16.59
CA VAL A 99 9.94 -3.89 -16.46
C VAL A 99 9.84 -2.37 -16.47
N ASP A 100 9.06 -1.79 -17.37
CA ASP A 100 8.83 -0.35 -17.47
C ASP A 100 8.26 0.26 -16.18
N VAL A 101 7.35 -0.45 -15.50
CA VAL A 101 6.77 0.00 -14.23
C VAL A 101 7.85 0.13 -13.16
N TRP A 102 8.79 -0.80 -13.11
CA TRP A 102 9.91 -0.76 -12.17
C TRP A 102 10.92 0.32 -12.53
N ARG A 103 11.32 0.42 -13.81
CA ARG A 103 12.26 1.45 -14.27
C ARG A 103 11.76 2.87 -13.98
N ARG A 104 10.46 3.14 -14.20
CA ARG A 104 9.86 4.45 -13.93
C ARG A 104 9.78 4.79 -12.44
N ALA A 105 9.67 3.77 -11.59
CA ALA A 105 9.57 3.93 -10.14
C ALA A 105 10.92 3.77 -9.43
N TRP A 106 12.03 3.57 -10.16
CA TRP A 106 13.31 3.18 -9.60
C TRP A 106 13.83 4.17 -8.56
N ASN A 107 13.83 5.46 -8.88
CA ASN A 107 14.26 6.52 -7.95
C ASN A 107 13.38 6.60 -6.69
N GLU A 108 12.10 6.25 -6.80
CA GLU A 108 11.20 6.20 -5.64
C GLU A 108 11.39 4.90 -4.82
N PHE A 109 11.96 3.85 -5.43
CA PHE A 109 12.21 2.55 -4.81
C PHE A 109 13.55 2.48 -4.09
N ILE A 110 14.60 3.19 -4.54
CA ILE A 110 15.94 3.18 -3.92
C ILE A 110 15.90 3.40 -2.39
N PRO A 111 15.18 4.41 -1.84
CA PRO A 111 15.16 4.64 -0.39
C PRO A 111 14.56 3.47 0.42
N PHE A 112 13.80 2.57 -0.22
CA PHE A 112 13.30 1.37 0.45
C PHE A 112 14.43 0.37 0.73
N LEU A 113 15.48 0.32 -0.10
CA LEU A 113 16.61 -0.60 0.06
C LEU A 113 17.54 -0.19 1.19
N ASP A 114 17.61 1.11 1.52
CA ASP A 114 18.36 1.64 2.67
C ASP A 114 17.82 1.13 4.02
N LEU A 115 16.58 0.65 4.05
CA LEU A 115 16.01 0.05 5.25
C LEU A 115 16.62 -1.35 5.50
N PRO A 116 17.00 -1.69 6.75
CA PRO A 116 17.42 -3.04 7.11
C PRO A 116 16.35 -4.08 6.77
N ALA A 117 16.78 -5.33 6.52
CA ALA A 117 15.88 -6.40 6.09
C ALA A 117 14.70 -6.64 7.06
N ASP A 118 14.94 -6.55 8.37
CA ASP A 118 13.89 -6.71 9.39
C ASP A 118 12.83 -5.59 9.34
N ILE A 119 13.27 -4.35 9.11
CA ILE A 119 12.37 -3.20 8.94
C ILE A 119 11.63 -3.32 7.61
N ARG A 120 12.34 -3.68 6.52
CA ARG A 120 11.72 -3.93 5.21
C ARG A 120 10.62 -4.96 5.31
N ARG A 121 10.82 -6.05 6.07
CA ARG A 121 9.80 -7.08 6.30
C ARG A 121 8.51 -6.53 6.86
N VAL A 122 8.61 -5.67 7.88
CA VAL A 122 7.43 -5.02 8.44
C VAL A 122 6.81 -4.05 7.42
N VAL A 123 7.64 -3.22 6.77
CA VAL A 123 7.19 -2.18 5.84
C VAL A 123 6.49 -2.77 4.61
N TYR A 124 7.02 -3.84 4.00
CA TYR A 124 6.40 -4.46 2.82
C TYR A 124 5.15 -5.28 3.17
N THR A 125 4.80 -5.50 4.43
CA THR A 125 3.53 -6.15 4.78
C THR A 125 2.37 -5.15 4.69
N THR A 126 1.69 -5.10 3.55
CA THR A 126 0.51 -4.23 3.39
C THR A 126 -0.76 -4.75 4.05
N ASN A 127 -0.70 -5.87 4.76
CA ASN A 127 -1.86 -6.48 5.42
C ASN A 127 -2.57 -5.50 6.36
N ALA A 128 -1.83 -4.65 7.09
CA ALA A 128 -2.42 -3.67 8.00
C ALA A 128 -3.20 -2.58 7.25
N ILE A 129 -2.58 -1.96 6.25
CA ILE A 129 -3.19 -0.89 5.45
C ILE A 129 -4.36 -1.42 4.63
N GLU A 130 -4.25 -2.62 4.06
CA GLU A 130 -5.34 -3.28 3.34
C GLU A 130 -6.51 -3.65 4.24
N SER A 131 -6.23 -4.22 5.40
CA SER A 131 -7.25 -4.55 6.41
C SER A 131 -8.02 -3.29 6.79
N MET A 132 -7.33 -2.19 7.11
CA MET A 132 -7.96 -0.91 7.41
C MET A 132 -8.80 -0.39 6.23
N ASN A 133 -8.23 -0.36 5.02
CA ASN A 133 -8.95 0.09 3.82
C ASN A 133 -10.17 -0.78 3.50
N TYR A 134 -10.10 -2.09 3.74
CA TYR A 134 -11.22 -3.01 3.57
C TYR A 134 -12.35 -2.69 4.55
N GLN A 135 -12.02 -2.48 5.83
CA GLN A 135 -13.00 -2.11 6.85
C GLN A 135 -13.66 -0.76 6.53
N LEU A 136 -12.88 0.25 6.14
CA LEU A 136 -13.41 1.56 5.73
C LEU A 136 -14.36 1.43 4.54
N ARG A 137 -13.98 0.67 3.49
CA ARG A 137 -14.86 0.38 2.35
C ARG A 137 -16.12 -0.37 2.74
N LYS A 138 -16.05 -1.27 3.73
CA LYS A 138 -17.21 -2.03 4.22
C LYS A 138 -18.23 -1.12 4.91
N VAL A 139 -17.79 -0.10 5.63
CA VAL A 139 -18.68 0.85 6.32
C VAL A 139 -19.24 1.87 5.33
N THR A 140 -18.43 2.34 4.36
CA THR A 140 -18.88 3.36 3.40
C THR A 140 -19.73 2.80 2.26
N LYS A 141 -19.55 1.53 1.84
CA LYS A 141 -20.32 0.96 0.69
C LYS A 141 -21.85 1.00 0.89
N THR A 142 -22.31 0.97 2.14
CA THR A 142 -23.72 0.95 2.49
C THR A 142 -24.33 2.37 2.55
N ARG A 143 -23.48 3.41 2.58
CA ARG A 143 -23.89 4.82 2.65
C ARG A 143 -23.63 5.49 1.30
N GLY A 144 -24.66 5.62 0.47
CA GLY A 144 -24.55 6.15 -0.91
C GLY A 144 -24.32 7.67 -0.99
N GLN A 145 -24.89 8.44 -0.06
CA GLN A 145 -24.65 9.88 0.10
C GLN A 145 -24.57 10.25 1.58
N PHE A 146 -23.83 11.31 1.88
CA PHE A 146 -23.78 11.91 3.21
C PHE A 146 -24.57 13.22 3.20
N PRO A 147 -25.34 13.51 4.27
CA PRO A 147 -26.11 14.75 4.38
C PRO A 147 -25.21 15.98 4.57
N ASN A 148 -24.06 15.83 5.22
CA ASN A 148 -23.03 16.85 5.39
C ASN A 148 -21.65 16.19 5.59
N ASP A 149 -20.59 16.99 5.54
CA ASP A 149 -19.22 16.47 5.69
C ASP A 149 -18.94 15.98 7.13
N GLU A 150 -19.54 16.60 8.15
CA GLU A 150 -19.42 16.16 9.54
C GLU A 150 -19.94 14.73 9.76
N ALA A 151 -21.04 14.35 9.13
CA ALA A 151 -21.58 13.00 9.18
C ALA A 151 -20.62 11.99 8.54
N ALA A 152 -19.90 12.39 7.48
CA ALA A 152 -18.86 11.57 6.87
C ALA A 152 -17.65 11.41 7.81
N TYR A 153 -17.16 12.50 8.42
CA TYR A 153 -16.07 12.45 9.39
C TYR A 153 -16.41 11.58 10.60
N LYS A 154 -17.60 11.76 11.17
CA LYS A 154 -18.06 10.98 12.33
C LYS A 154 -18.15 9.49 12.01
N LEU A 155 -18.64 9.12 10.83
CA LEU A 155 -18.68 7.73 10.38
C LEU A 155 -17.26 7.13 10.24
N LEU A 156 -16.34 7.87 9.61
CA LEU A 156 -14.94 7.42 9.45
C LEU A 156 -14.24 7.29 10.80
N TYR A 157 -14.44 8.25 11.70
CA TYR A 157 -13.93 8.21 13.07
C TYR A 157 -14.42 6.96 13.81
N LEU A 158 -15.74 6.73 13.87
CA LEU A 158 -16.31 5.56 14.53
C LEU A 158 -15.82 4.24 13.92
N ALA A 159 -15.63 4.20 12.60
CA ALA A 159 -15.07 3.03 11.93
C ALA A 159 -13.62 2.76 12.36
N ILE A 160 -12.79 3.82 12.50
CA ILE A 160 -11.41 3.71 12.96
C ILE A 160 -11.36 3.27 14.43
N SER A 161 -12.12 3.91 15.32
CA SER A 161 -12.18 3.53 16.74
C SER A 161 -12.61 2.07 16.91
N HIS A 162 -13.60 1.60 16.15
CA HIS A 162 -14.02 0.20 16.19
C HIS A 162 -12.94 -0.77 15.65
N ILE A 163 -12.13 -0.35 14.67
CA ILE A 163 -10.97 -1.14 14.23
C ILE A 163 -9.94 -1.23 15.35
N GLU A 164 -9.64 -0.11 16.00
CA GLU A 164 -8.68 -0.03 17.12
C GLU A 164 -9.11 -0.93 18.28
N ASP A 165 -10.36 -0.84 18.72
CA ASP A 165 -10.87 -1.66 19.83
C ASP A 165 -10.83 -3.15 19.49
N ARG A 166 -11.16 -3.53 18.24
CA ARG A 166 -11.00 -4.90 17.79
C ARG A 166 -9.53 -5.35 17.77
N THR A 167 -8.60 -4.46 17.43
CA THR A 167 -7.16 -4.81 17.45
C THR A 167 -6.62 -4.96 18.86
N LYS A 168 -7.10 -4.15 19.83
CA LYS A 168 -6.79 -4.33 21.25
C LYS A 168 -7.30 -5.69 21.76
N ASN A 169 -8.51 -6.06 21.35
CA ASN A 169 -9.16 -7.30 21.80
C ASN A 169 -8.64 -8.57 21.08
N ARG A 170 -7.94 -8.43 19.95
CA ARG A 170 -7.36 -9.56 19.20
C ARG A 170 -6.11 -10.17 19.84
N GLY A 171 -5.44 -9.44 20.74
CA GLY A 171 -4.24 -9.90 21.45
C GLY A 171 -4.50 -10.56 22.80
N GLY A 172 -5.77 -10.78 23.16
CA GLY A 172 -6.15 -11.00 24.56
C GLY A 172 -6.09 -9.69 25.35
N THR A 173 -6.83 -9.61 26.46
CA THR A 173 -6.80 -8.45 27.36
C THR A 173 -5.35 -8.21 27.81
N PRO A 174 -4.80 -7.00 27.70
CA PRO A 174 -3.47 -6.71 28.24
C PRO A 174 -3.47 -7.06 29.73
N LYS A 175 -2.58 -7.95 30.17
CA LYS A 175 -2.41 -8.25 31.61
C LYS A 175 -1.97 -7.03 32.42
N ASN A 176 -1.53 -5.96 31.75
CA ASN A 176 -1.16 -4.69 32.35
C ASN A 176 -1.75 -3.51 31.53
N PRO A 177 -2.64 -2.67 32.11
CA PRO A 177 -3.24 -1.51 31.43
C PRO A 177 -2.23 -0.45 30.96
N SER A 178 -1.05 -0.40 31.58
CA SER A 178 0.02 0.56 31.22
C SER A 178 0.78 0.17 29.95
N ILE A 179 0.71 -1.10 29.52
CA ILE A 179 1.38 -1.59 28.31
C ILE A 179 0.33 -1.82 27.22
N THR A 180 -0.04 -0.73 26.54
CA THR A 180 -0.75 -0.80 25.26
C THR A 180 0.26 -1.08 24.15
N GLN A 181 0.80 -2.32 24.08
CA GLN A 181 1.79 -2.67 23.06
C GLN A 181 1.14 -2.72 21.66
N ARG A 182 1.01 -1.55 21.04
CA ARG A 182 0.52 -1.40 19.67
C ARG A 182 1.47 -2.12 18.72
N GLY A 183 0.93 -3.01 17.88
CA GLY A 183 1.71 -3.72 16.86
C GLY A 183 2.40 -5.02 17.29
N SER A 184 2.21 -5.49 18.54
CA SER A 184 2.81 -6.73 19.05
C SER A 184 2.43 -8.00 18.28
N GLY A 185 1.30 -7.98 17.57
CA GLY A 185 0.85 -9.08 16.70
C GLY A 185 1.48 -9.11 15.30
N THR A 186 2.29 -8.12 14.92
CA THR A 186 2.97 -8.11 13.61
C THR A 186 4.24 -8.95 13.67
N GLN A 187 4.34 -9.94 12.78
CA GLN A 187 5.52 -10.81 12.70
C GLN A 187 6.79 -9.98 12.40
N GLY A 188 7.84 -10.17 13.22
CA GLY A 188 9.12 -9.46 13.07
C GLY A 188 9.15 -8.04 13.66
N TRP A 189 8.08 -7.58 14.31
CA TRP A 189 8.01 -6.24 14.90
C TRP A 189 9.06 -6.01 15.99
N LYS A 190 9.29 -7.00 16.87
CA LYS A 190 10.32 -6.92 17.92
C LYS A 190 11.73 -6.74 17.33
N ASN A 191 12.08 -7.51 16.30
CA ASN A 191 13.37 -7.39 15.63
C ASN A 191 13.52 -6.02 14.95
N ALA A 192 12.45 -5.54 14.30
CA ALA A 192 12.44 -4.21 13.68
C ALA A 192 12.61 -3.10 14.73
N LEU A 193 11.95 -3.20 15.89
CA LEU A 193 12.11 -2.26 17.01
C LEU A 193 13.55 -2.21 17.53
N ASN A 194 14.20 -3.36 17.69
CA ASN A 194 15.62 -3.42 18.07
C ASN A 194 16.50 -2.70 17.04
N HIS A 195 16.25 -2.91 15.74
CA HIS A 195 16.96 -2.19 14.69
C HIS A 195 16.68 -0.68 14.72
N PHE A 196 15.45 -0.25 14.98
CA PHE A 196 15.13 1.17 15.12
C PHE A 196 15.86 1.80 16.32
N ALA A 197 15.98 1.09 17.44
CA ALA A 197 16.70 1.57 18.62
C ALA A 197 18.19 1.80 18.33
N ILE A 198 18.80 0.94 17.49
CA ILE A 198 20.20 1.06 17.07
C ILE A 198 20.39 2.22 16.09
N ILE A 199 19.52 2.34 15.08
CA ILE A 199 19.65 3.36 14.02
C ILE A 199 19.32 4.76 14.53
N TYR A 200 18.35 4.86 15.45
CA TYR A 200 17.85 6.12 15.98
C TYR A 200 17.95 6.14 17.52
N PRO A 201 19.16 6.25 18.08
CA PRO A 201 19.35 6.25 19.53
C PRO A 201 18.60 7.42 20.19
N GLY A 202 17.97 7.18 21.34
CA GLY A 202 17.24 8.19 22.12
C GLY A 202 15.90 8.65 21.54
N ARG A 203 15.41 8.07 20.44
CA ARG A 203 14.11 8.41 19.83
C ARG A 203 12.95 7.56 20.33
N LEU A 204 13.24 6.34 20.80
CA LEU A 204 12.24 5.42 21.32
C LEU A 204 12.20 5.52 22.85
N PRO A 205 10.99 5.43 23.46
CA PRO A 205 10.89 5.33 24.91
C PRO A 205 11.63 4.07 25.41
N GLU A 206 12.30 4.19 26.55
CA GLU A 206 13.02 3.07 27.15
C GLU A 206 12.02 1.99 27.62
N GLY A 207 12.28 0.72 27.28
CA GLY A 207 11.49 -0.44 27.78
C GLY A 207 10.35 -0.97 26.89
N ILE A 208 10.49 -0.96 25.55
CA ILE A 208 9.50 -1.53 24.61
C ILE A 208 9.56 -3.06 24.53
#